data_AF-A0A2V7RC97-F1
#
_entry.id   AF-A0A2V7RC97-F1
#
_cell.length_a   1.000
_cell.length_b   1.000
_cell.length_c   1.000
_cell.angle_alpha   90.00
_cell.angle_beta   90.00
_cell.angle_gamma   90.00
#
_symmetry.space_group_name_H-M   'P 1'
#
loop_
_entity.id
_entity.type
_entity.pdbx_description
1 polymer ?
#
loop_
_entity_poly.entity_id
_entity_poly.type
_entity_poly.pdbx_seq_one_letter_code
_entity_poly.pdbx_strand_id
1 'polypeptide(L)'
;MADGELLFPAHFRDPGQLALVEILEDGRLFEQLDVHGGEGTTRDNAGQVKRWVTAADIVTALRFPLAVLFPLVRSPGWQLAIVAAAAASDMADGFLARRVGPSRAGAILDPIADKVFMAVAFVTIARRGLLTWYELVGVLLRDILAVLAFLGTWLLRRPVALPARAGGKAVTIMQLLTLVAAITDWTYTRHLAWATVAIAVYAIWDYGRTAARRSARAARSIAQRTE
;
A
#
# COMPACT_ATOMS: atom_id res chain seq x y z
N MET A 1 2.09 -25.79 22.55
CA MET A 1 3.39 -25.13 22.36
C MET A 1 3.68 -25.22 20.87
N ALA A 2 3.64 -24.19 20.03
CA ALA A 2 3.85 -22.73 20.14
C ALA A 2 4.95 -22.36 19.13
N ASP A 3 4.92 -21.27 18.37
CA ASP A 3 3.89 -20.28 18.05
C ASP A 3 4.21 -19.68 16.66
N GLY A 4 3.22 -19.15 15.92
CA GLY A 4 3.51 -18.62 14.57
C GLY A 4 2.43 -17.84 13.82
N GLU A 5 1.31 -17.47 14.45
CA GLU A 5 0.16 -16.89 13.74
C GLU A 5 0.40 -15.48 13.17
N LEU A 6 0.19 -15.33 11.85
CA LEU A 6 0.21 -14.04 11.16
C LEU A 6 -1.22 -13.53 10.91
N LEU A 7 -1.85 -13.02 11.96
CA LEU A 7 -3.21 -12.45 11.93
C LEU A 7 -3.25 -11.15 11.09
N PHE A 8 -3.88 -11.19 9.92
CA PHE A 8 -4.19 -10.01 9.10
C PHE A 8 -5.59 -9.46 9.44
N PRO A 9 -5.73 -8.26 10.03
CA PRO A 9 -7.06 -7.68 10.28
C PRO A 9 -7.64 -7.08 9.00
N ALA A 10 -8.53 -7.83 8.35
CA ALA A 10 -9.55 -7.25 7.48
C ALA A 10 -10.41 -6.25 8.28
N HIS A 11 -10.79 -5.12 7.67
CA HIS A 11 -11.48 -4.05 8.39
C HIS A 11 -12.42 -3.28 7.46
N PHE A 12 -13.72 -3.16 7.75
CA PHE A 12 -14.63 -3.78 8.73
C PHE A 12 -16.05 -3.40 8.24
N ARG A 13 -17.15 -3.91 8.81
CA ARG A 13 -18.46 -3.21 8.67
C ARG A 13 -19.27 -3.08 9.95
N ASP A 14 -19.31 -4.10 10.81
CA ASP A 14 -20.17 -4.09 12.00
C ASP A 14 -19.40 -4.24 13.33
N PRO A 15 -19.75 -3.45 14.37
CA PRO A 15 -19.01 -3.42 15.63
C PRO A 15 -19.53 -4.47 16.63
N GLY A 16 -19.25 -5.75 16.41
CA GLY A 16 -19.62 -6.80 17.38
C GLY A 16 -19.02 -8.18 17.18
N GLN A 17 -18.72 -8.58 15.94
CA GLN A 17 -18.29 -9.96 15.64
C GLN A 17 -16.77 -10.07 15.53
N LEU A 18 -16.20 -11.03 16.26
CA LEU A 18 -14.79 -11.44 16.18
C LEU A 18 -14.71 -12.82 15.51
N ALA A 19 -14.64 -12.84 14.18
CA ALA A 19 -14.35 -14.06 13.43
C ALA A 19 -12.88 -14.47 13.68
N LEU A 20 -12.69 -15.60 14.38
CA LEU A 20 -11.37 -16.19 14.61
C LEU A 20 -11.02 -17.08 13.41
N VAL A 21 -10.13 -16.61 12.54
CA VAL A 21 -9.70 -17.35 11.35
C VAL A 21 -8.42 -18.13 11.66
N GLU A 22 -8.58 -19.38 12.10
CA GLU A 22 -7.48 -20.32 12.31
C GLU A 22 -6.95 -20.83 10.95
N ILE A 23 -5.62 -20.86 10.79
CA ILE A 23 -4.96 -21.24 9.54
C ILE A 23 -4.17 -22.54 9.73
N LEU A 24 -4.81 -23.67 9.43
CA LEU A 24 -4.15 -24.98 9.37
C LEU A 24 -3.31 -25.14 8.08
N GLU A 25 -2.21 -25.89 8.19
CA GLU A 25 -1.10 -25.86 7.22
C GLU A 25 -1.43 -26.40 5.81
N ASP A 26 -2.50 -27.19 5.66
CA ASP A 26 -2.94 -27.82 4.40
C ASP A 26 -3.72 -26.88 3.44
N GLY A 27 -3.70 -25.57 3.68
CA GLY A 27 -4.20 -24.57 2.71
C GLY A 27 -5.72 -24.55 2.50
N ARG A 28 -6.49 -25.24 3.34
CA ARG A 28 -7.96 -25.17 3.38
C ARG A 28 -8.39 -24.31 4.58
N LEU A 29 -9.04 -23.19 4.32
CA LEU A 29 -9.72 -22.41 5.35
C LEU A 29 -11.09 -23.02 5.60
N PHE A 30 -11.34 -23.48 6.83
CA PHE A 30 -12.69 -23.79 7.30
C PHE A 30 -13.24 -22.56 8.03
N GLU A 31 -14.28 -21.96 7.46
CA GLU A 31 -15.08 -20.95 8.16
C GLU A 31 -16.20 -21.68 8.92
N GLN A 32 -15.99 -21.87 10.23
CA GLN A 32 -16.91 -22.50 11.17
C GLN A 32 -16.76 -21.79 12.53
N LEU A 33 -17.82 -21.45 13.28
CA LEU A 33 -19.26 -21.59 13.05
C LEU A 33 -19.97 -20.29 13.43
N ASP A 34 -21.24 -20.16 13.05
CA ASP A 34 -22.27 -20.08 14.10
C ASP A 34 -23.49 -20.93 13.70
N VAL A 35 -24.41 -21.16 14.64
CA VAL A 35 -25.44 -22.21 14.60
C VAL A 35 -26.85 -21.60 14.62
N HIS A 36 -27.78 -22.33 14.01
CA HIS A 36 -29.24 -22.25 14.13
C HIS A 36 -30.02 -21.21 13.31
N GLY A 37 -31.04 -21.72 12.59
CA GLY A 37 -32.38 -21.13 12.60
C GLY A 37 -32.83 -20.36 11.36
N GLY A 38 -33.66 -20.99 10.53
CA GLY A 38 -34.55 -20.30 9.59
C GLY A 38 -34.34 -20.64 8.11
N GLU A 39 -35.44 -20.93 7.42
CA GLU A 39 -35.48 -21.09 5.96
C GLU A 39 -35.34 -19.73 5.27
N GLY A 40 -34.46 -19.62 4.27
CA GLY A 40 -34.24 -18.36 3.56
C GLY A 40 -33.38 -18.52 2.31
N THR A 41 -34.02 -18.67 1.15
CA THR A 41 -33.32 -18.84 -0.13
C THR A 41 -32.71 -17.52 -0.64
N THR A 42 -31.47 -17.23 -0.24
CA THR A 42 -30.67 -16.15 -0.82
C THR A 42 -29.43 -16.74 -1.48
N ARG A 43 -29.36 -16.71 -2.82
CA ARG A 43 -28.12 -16.99 -3.56
C ARG A 43 -27.20 -15.77 -3.48
N ASP A 44 -26.62 -15.53 -2.30
CA ASP A 44 -25.56 -14.52 -2.20
C ASP A 44 -24.30 -15.02 -2.93
N ASN A 45 -23.65 -14.12 -3.66
CA ASN A 45 -22.72 -14.47 -4.72
C ASN A 45 -21.29 -14.54 -4.16
N ALA A 46 -21.05 -15.55 -3.32
CA ALA A 46 -19.81 -15.77 -2.58
C ALA A 46 -18.58 -15.60 -3.50
N GLY A 47 -17.81 -14.54 -3.25
CA GLY A 47 -16.83 -14.01 -4.19
C GLY A 47 -15.76 -15.04 -4.56
N GLN A 48 -15.71 -15.41 -5.85
CA GLN A 48 -14.76 -16.41 -6.35
C GLN A 48 -13.31 -15.89 -6.35
N VAL A 49 -12.63 -15.96 -5.20
CA VAL A 49 -11.18 -15.76 -5.08
C VAL A 49 -10.45 -16.97 -5.68
N LYS A 50 -10.50 -17.13 -7.01
CA LYS A 50 -10.00 -18.35 -7.69
C LYS A 50 -9.31 -18.11 -9.04
N ARG A 51 -8.40 -17.12 -9.09
CA ARG A 51 -7.39 -17.05 -10.15
C ARG A 51 -6.05 -16.53 -9.58
N TRP A 52 -4.96 -17.23 -9.86
CA TRP A 52 -3.61 -16.84 -9.42
C TRP A 52 -3.08 -15.60 -10.14
N VAL A 53 -3.50 -15.39 -11.39
CA VAL A 53 -3.15 -14.23 -12.23
C VAL A 53 -4.39 -13.78 -12.99
N THR A 54 -4.74 -12.51 -12.83
CA THR A 54 -5.80 -11.76 -13.52
C THR A 54 -5.20 -10.77 -14.52
N ALA A 55 -6.05 -10.13 -15.33
CA ALA A 55 -5.58 -9.09 -16.24
C ALA A 55 -5.10 -7.81 -15.51
N ALA A 56 -5.50 -7.59 -14.26
CA ALA A 56 -4.97 -6.49 -13.43
C ALA A 56 -3.48 -6.71 -13.13
N ASP A 57 -3.08 -7.94 -12.78
CA ASP A 57 -1.68 -8.27 -12.46
C ASP A 57 -0.73 -8.02 -13.66
N ILE A 58 -1.23 -8.15 -14.89
CA ILE A 58 -0.47 -7.87 -16.12
C ILE A 58 -0.29 -6.36 -16.32
N VAL A 59 -1.34 -5.57 -16.05
CA VAL A 59 -1.26 -4.10 -16.03
C VAL A 59 -0.31 -3.63 -14.93
N THR A 60 -0.30 -4.31 -13.77
CA THR A 60 0.69 -4.05 -12.71
C THR A 60 2.11 -4.37 -13.15
N ALA A 61 2.33 -5.52 -13.77
CA ALA A 61 3.64 -5.94 -14.25
C ALA A 61 4.26 -4.94 -15.24
N LEU A 62 3.45 -4.16 -15.97
CA LEU A 62 3.92 -3.09 -16.88
C LEU A 62 4.67 -1.95 -16.16
N ARG A 63 4.42 -1.69 -14.87
CA ARG A 63 5.18 -0.67 -14.11
C ARG A 63 6.68 -0.98 -14.04
N PHE A 64 7.09 -2.26 -14.05
CA PHE A 64 8.51 -2.65 -14.00
C PHE A 64 9.31 -2.27 -15.26
N PRO A 65 8.93 -2.64 -16.50
CA PRO A 65 9.62 -2.16 -17.70
C PRO A 65 9.48 -0.65 -17.89
N LEU A 66 8.38 -0.01 -17.44
CA LEU A 66 8.28 1.45 -17.42
C LEU A 66 9.32 2.08 -16.47
N ALA A 67 9.56 1.49 -15.30
CA ALA A 67 10.59 1.93 -14.37
C ALA A 67 12.01 1.75 -14.96
N VAL A 68 12.27 0.64 -15.67
CA VAL A 68 13.54 0.41 -16.37
C VAL A 68 13.74 1.37 -17.55
N LEU A 69 12.67 1.74 -18.25
CA LEU A 69 12.72 2.66 -19.39
C LEU A 69 12.91 4.13 -18.98
N PHE A 70 12.32 4.56 -17.86
CA PHE A 70 12.38 5.94 -17.37
C PHE A 70 13.80 6.56 -17.28
N PRO A 71 14.85 5.88 -16.77
CA PRO A 71 16.22 6.42 -16.76
C PRO A 71 16.88 6.49 -18.14
N LEU A 72 16.49 5.61 -19.08
CA LEU A 72 17.05 5.55 -20.43
C LEU A 72 16.58 6.75 -21.28
N VAL A 73 15.36 7.21 -21.02
CA VAL A 73 14.74 8.33 -21.74
C VAL A 73 15.19 9.68 -21.17
N ARG A 74 15.79 10.53 -22.01
CA ARG A 74 16.24 11.89 -21.65
C ARG A 74 15.27 13.02 -22.03
N SER A 75 14.32 12.78 -22.94
CA SER A 75 13.33 13.79 -23.34
C SER A 75 12.24 13.94 -22.28
N PRO A 76 11.99 15.16 -21.75
CA PRO A 76 10.94 15.40 -20.76
C PRO A 76 9.55 14.91 -21.20
N GLY A 77 9.15 15.16 -22.46
CA GLY A 77 7.84 14.76 -22.97
C GLY A 77 7.61 13.24 -22.93
N TRP A 78 8.64 12.45 -23.26
CA TRP A 78 8.58 10.99 -23.16
C TRP A 78 8.61 10.50 -21.70
N GLN A 79 9.30 11.20 -20.79
CA GLN A 79 9.26 10.86 -19.36
C GLN A 79 7.90 11.17 -18.73
N LEU A 80 7.26 12.29 -19.11
CA LEU A 80 5.86 12.57 -18.76
C LEU A 80 4.92 11.50 -19.32
N ALA A 81 5.12 11.05 -20.56
CA ALA A 81 4.32 9.97 -21.15
C ALA A 81 4.48 8.64 -20.37
N ILE A 82 5.68 8.30 -19.90
CA ILE A 82 5.94 7.12 -19.06
C ILE A 82 5.25 7.26 -17.69
N VAL A 83 5.32 8.42 -17.05
CA VAL A 83 4.62 8.69 -15.77
C VAL A 83 3.10 8.66 -15.94
N ALA A 84 2.57 9.22 -17.02
CA ALA A 84 1.15 9.16 -17.36
C ALA A 84 0.69 7.72 -17.64
N ALA A 85 1.50 6.92 -18.33
CA ALA A 85 1.20 5.49 -18.57
C ALA A 85 1.20 4.68 -17.26
N ALA A 86 2.15 4.94 -16.34
CA ALA A 86 2.19 4.29 -15.03
C ALA A 86 0.97 4.67 -14.17
N ALA A 87 0.61 5.96 -14.11
CA ALA A 87 -0.58 6.43 -13.39
C ALA A 87 -1.90 5.94 -14.00
N ALA A 88 -2.00 5.88 -15.34
CA ALA A 88 -3.15 5.30 -16.03
C ALA A 88 -3.27 3.78 -15.78
N SER A 89 -2.15 3.08 -15.61
CA SER A 89 -2.12 1.66 -15.23
C SER A 89 -2.70 1.45 -13.84
N ASP A 90 -2.39 2.30 -12.86
CA ASP A 90 -2.95 2.29 -11.49
C ASP A 90 -4.48 2.55 -11.46
N MET A 91 -4.95 3.45 -12.33
CA MET A 91 -6.39 3.65 -12.49
C MET A 91 -7.07 2.45 -13.18
N ALA A 92 -6.36 1.74 -14.06
CA ALA A 92 -6.87 0.59 -14.80
C ALA A 92 -6.88 -0.71 -13.97
N ASP A 93 -5.80 -1.05 -13.26
CA ASP A 93 -5.74 -2.24 -12.39
C ASP A 93 -6.77 -2.14 -11.25
N GLY A 94 -6.83 -0.99 -10.56
CA GLY A 94 -7.79 -0.70 -9.51
C GLY A 94 -9.25 -0.59 -10.00
N PHE A 95 -9.50 -0.39 -11.30
CA PHE A 95 -10.83 -0.48 -11.91
C PHE A 95 -11.17 -1.93 -12.31
N LEU A 96 -10.19 -2.67 -12.83
CA LEU A 96 -10.34 -4.03 -13.31
C LEU A 96 -10.50 -5.02 -12.14
N ALA A 97 -9.75 -4.88 -11.05
CA ALA A 97 -9.92 -5.65 -9.82
C ALA A 97 -11.31 -5.48 -9.19
N ARG A 98 -11.96 -4.33 -9.38
CA ARG A 98 -13.37 -4.10 -9.00
C ARG A 98 -14.40 -4.79 -9.90
N ARG A 99 -13.99 -5.31 -11.06
CA ARG A 99 -14.85 -6.01 -12.05
C ARG A 99 -14.59 -7.53 -12.12
N VAL A 100 -13.35 -7.98 -11.95
CA VAL A 100 -12.96 -9.40 -12.02
C VAL A 100 -12.54 -10.01 -10.68
N GLY A 101 -12.59 -9.22 -9.59
CA GLY A 101 -12.10 -9.59 -8.27
C GLY A 101 -10.60 -9.35 -8.09
N PRO A 102 -10.13 -9.07 -6.85
CA PRO A 102 -8.71 -8.93 -6.55
C PRO A 102 -7.99 -10.29 -6.56
N SER A 103 -6.78 -10.33 -7.10
CA SER A 103 -5.90 -11.49 -6.99
C SER A 103 -5.06 -11.43 -5.70
N ARG A 104 -4.57 -12.58 -5.21
CA ARG A 104 -3.60 -12.61 -4.09
C ARG A 104 -2.22 -12.08 -4.50
N ALA A 105 -1.89 -12.07 -5.79
CA ALA A 105 -0.62 -11.59 -6.30
C ALA A 105 -0.62 -10.05 -6.36
N GLY A 106 -1.57 -9.43 -7.05
CA GLY A 106 -1.74 -7.98 -7.20
C GLY A 106 -1.82 -7.25 -5.88
N ALA A 107 -2.58 -7.79 -4.91
CA ALA A 107 -2.66 -7.23 -3.55
C ALA A 107 -1.28 -7.03 -2.86
N ILE A 108 -0.24 -7.73 -3.30
CA ILE A 108 1.16 -7.56 -2.88
C ILE A 108 1.99 -6.86 -3.97
N LEU A 109 1.75 -7.14 -5.24
CA LEU A 109 2.52 -6.66 -6.38
C LEU A 109 2.25 -5.18 -6.70
N ASP A 110 0.99 -4.72 -6.67
CA ASP A 110 0.61 -3.34 -7.03
C ASP A 110 1.34 -2.31 -6.11
N PRO A 111 1.33 -2.47 -4.77
CA PRO A 111 2.02 -1.55 -3.86
C PRO A 111 3.56 -1.67 -3.87
N ILE A 112 4.11 -2.72 -4.49
CA ILE A 112 5.56 -2.86 -4.72
C ILE A 112 5.94 -2.19 -6.05
N ALA A 113 5.18 -2.45 -7.11
CA ALA A 113 5.46 -1.98 -8.46
C ALA A 113 5.35 -0.44 -8.55
N ASP A 114 4.37 0.17 -7.87
CA ASP A 114 4.27 1.63 -7.67
C ASP A 114 5.53 2.20 -7.00
N LYS A 115 5.89 1.68 -5.81
CA LYS A 115 7.08 2.14 -5.08
C LYS A 115 8.38 1.99 -5.86
N VAL A 116 8.54 0.88 -6.60
CA VAL A 116 9.71 0.66 -7.45
C VAL A 116 9.76 1.68 -8.58
N PHE A 117 8.63 1.93 -9.26
CA PHE A 117 8.54 2.96 -10.29
C PHE A 117 8.89 4.35 -9.74
N MET A 118 8.24 4.77 -8.64
CA MET A 118 8.46 6.08 -8.03
C MET A 118 9.88 6.25 -7.50
N ALA A 119 10.47 5.23 -6.86
CA ALA A 119 11.85 5.29 -6.38
C ALA A 119 12.85 5.41 -7.55
N VAL A 120 12.70 4.62 -8.62
CA VAL A 120 13.59 4.70 -9.79
C VAL A 120 13.42 6.06 -10.50
N ALA A 121 12.20 6.57 -10.60
CA ALA A 121 11.95 7.88 -11.19
C ALA A 121 12.61 9.02 -10.38
N PHE A 122 12.43 9.05 -9.06
CA PHE A 122 13.07 10.05 -8.20
C PHE A 122 14.60 9.94 -8.16
N VAL A 123 15.17 8.72 -8.10
CA VAL A 123 16.63 8.52 -8.19
C VAL A 123 17.17 9.00 -9.54
N THR A 124 16.45 8.79 -10.63
CA THR A 124 16.81 9.29 -11.97
C THR A 124 16.85 10.82 -12.01
N ILE A 125 15.85 11.49 -11.41
CA ILE A 125 15.76 12.95 -11.33
C ILE A 125 16.87 13.54 -10.45
N ALA A 126 17.13 12.95 -9.28
CA ALA A 126 18.22 13.39 -8.40
C ALA A 126 19.60 13.24 -9.05
N ARG A 127 19.83 12.15 -9.83
CA ARG A 127 21.06 11.96 -10.63
C ARG A 127 21.26 13.02 -11.74
N ARG A 128 20.24 13.83 -12.06
CA ARG A 128 20.33 14.97 -12.99
C ARG A 128 20.54 16.32 -12.28
N GLY A 129 20.69 16.35 -10.95
CA GLY A 129 20.92 17.56 -10.17
C GLY A 129 19.67 18.40 -9.84
N LEU A 130 18.51 17.99 -10.34
CA LEU A 130 17.21 18.67 -10.14
C LEU A 130 16.79 18.65 -8.65
N LEU A 131 17.07 17.53 -7.97
CA LEU A 131 16.88 17.33 -6.54
C LEU A 131 18.22 16.95 -5.89
N THR A 132 18.51 17.49 -4.71
CA THR A 132 19.62 17.04 -3.87
C THR A 132 19.32 15.68 -3.23
N TRP A 133 20.35 15.00 -2.72
CA TRP A 133 20.15 13.69 -2.09
C TRP A 133 19.32 13.76 -0.80
N TYR A 134 19.39 14.86 -0.05
CA TYR A 134 18.54 15.10 1.12
C TYR A 134 17.05 15.24 0.73
N GLU A 135 16.76 15.99 -0.34
CA GLU A 135 15.41 16.15 -0.88
C GLU A 135 14.85 14.82 -1.40
N LEU A 136 15.67 14.04 -2.12
CA LEU A 136 15.33 12.67 -2.55
C LEU A 136 14.94 11.77 -1.36
N VAL A 137 15.80 11.71 -0.33
CA VAL A 137 15.56 10.87 0.86
C VAL A 137 14.34 11.36 1.64
N GLY A 138 14.15 12.67 1.77
CA GLY A 138 12.98 13.25 2.44
C GLY A 138 11.66 12.98 1.72
N VAL A 139 11.65 13.07 0.38
CA VAL A 139 10.47 12.79 -0.45
C VAL A 139 10.10 11.30 -0.44
N LEU A 140 11.10 10.40 -0.41
CA LEU A 140 10.88 8.95 -0.32
C LEU A 140 10.76 8.42 1.13
N LEU A 141 10.92 9.28 2.15
CA LEU A 141 10.99 8.88 3.58
C LEU A 141 9.80 8.04 4.02
N ARG A 142 8.59 8.41 3.61
CA ARG A 142 7.35 7.67 3.91
C ARG A 142 7.40 6.24 3.39
N ASP A 143 7.94 6.04 2.20
CA ASP A 143 7.94 4.75 1.51
C ASP A 143 9.09 3.85 1.98
N ILE A 144 10.24 4.45 2.27
CA ILE A 144 11.34 3.80 2.99
C ILE A 144 10.83 3.28 4.34
N LEU A 145 10.16 4.11 5.15
CA LEU A 145 9.58 3.68 6.43
C LEU A 145 8.48 2.64 6.27
N ALA A 146 7.64 2.72 5.22
CA ALA A 146 6.63 1.70 4.95
C ALA A 146 7.24 0.34 4.56
N VAL A 147 8.37 0.33 3.83
CA VAL A 147 9.11 -0.91 3.50
C VAL A 147 9.84 -1.45 4.74
N LEU A 148 10.52 -0.59 5.51
CA LEU A 148 11.20 -1.00 6.75
C LEU A 148 10.23 -1.55 7.80
N ALA A 149 9.04 -0.95 7.96
CA ALA A 149 8.04 -1.44 8.90
C ALA A 149 7.45 -2.79 8.45
N PHE A 150 7.21 -2.98 7.14
CA PHE A 150 6.79 -4.27 6.58
C PHE A 150 7.86 -5.36 6.80
N LEU A 151 9.12 -5.07 6.47
CA LEU A 151 10.25 -5.96 6.71
C LEU A 151 10.41 -6.31 8.20
N GLY A 152 10.20 -5.33 9.08
CA GLY A 152 10.16 -5.52 10.53
C GLY A 152 9.06 -6.47 10.99
N THR A 153 7.83 -6.33 10.48
CA THR A 153 6.73 -7.27 10.81
C THR A 153 7.02 -8.70 10.36
N TRP A 154 7.59 -8.86 9.17
CA TRP A 154 7.94 -10.15 8.60
C TRP A 154 9.07 -10.83 9.39
N LEU A 155 10.16 -10.11 9.66
CA LEU A 155 11.32 -10.63 10.39
C LEU A 155 10.99 -10.96 11.86
N LEU A 156 10.18 -10.14 12.53
CA LEU A 156 9.77 -10.36 13.92
C LEU A 156 8.61 -11.36 14.08
N ARG A 157 8.00 -11.83 12.97
CA ARG A 157 6.75 -12.59 12.93
C ARG A 157 5.59 -11.98 13.75
N ARG A 158 5.62 -10.66 13.98
CA ARG A 158 4.59 -9.95 14.75
C ARG A 158 3.67 -9.20 13.79
N PRO A 159 2.36 -9.50 13.74
CA PRO A 159 1.41 -8.77 12.90
C PRO A 159 1.15 -7.37 13.46
N VAL A 160 2.09 -6.43 13.25
CA VAL A 160 1.83 -5.00 13.46
C VAL A 160 0.94 -4.52 12.33
N ALA A 161 -0.36 -4.59 12.56
CA ALA A 161 -1.36 -4.06 11.66
C ALA A 161 -1.13 -2.55 11.44
N LEU A 162 -0.58 -2.19 10.29
CA LEU A 162 -0.43 -0.81 9.83
C LEU A 162 -1.69 -0.39 9.05
N PRO A 163 -2.67 0.29 9.68
CA PRO A 163 -3.91 0.66 8.99
C PRO A 163 -3.61 1.68 7.89
N ALA A 164 -3.76 1.29 6.63
CA ALA A 164 -3.57 2.14 5.46
C ALA A 164 -4.64 3.26 5.37
N ARG A 165 -4.49 4.30 6.19
CA ARG A 165 -5.38 5.48 6.26
C ARG A 165 -5.05 6.51 5.18
N ALA A 166 -5.96 7.47 5.00
CA ALA A 166 -5.95 8.46 3.92
C ALA A 166 -4.68 9.36 3.82
N GLY A 167 -3.93 9.58 4.90
CA GLY A 167 -2.74 10.46 4.90
C GLY A 167 -1.71 10.10 3.81
N GLY A 168 -1.53 8.81 3.53
CA GLY A 168 -0.64 8.34 2.46
C GLY A 168 -1.05 8.80 1.05
N LYS A 169 -2.34 9.08 0.80
CA LYS A 169 -2.79 9.59 -0.51
C LYS A 169 -2.36 11.03 -0.77
N ALA A 170 -2.30 11.87 0.27
CA ALA A 170 -1.78 13.22 0.14
C ALA A 170 -0.28 13.18 -0.20
N VAL A 171 0.48 12.28 0.43
CA VAL A 171 1.90 12.08 0.15
C VAL A 171 2.13 11.61 -1.30
N THR A 172 1.40 10.59 -1.78
CA THR A 172 1.60 10.08 -3.15
C THR A 172 1.19 11.07 -4.23
N ILE A 173 0.12 11.85 -4.03
CA ILE A 173 -0.25 12.95 -4.94
C ILE A 173 0.87 14.01 -4.98
N MET A 174 1.39 14.41 -3.82
CA MET A 174 2.47 15.41 -3.73
C MET A 174 3.80 14.91 -4.30
N GLN A 175 4.12 13.63 -4.14
CA GLN A 175 5.22 12.94 -4.81
C GLN A 175 5.04 12.97 -6.34
N LEU A 176 3.86 12.62 -6.87
CA LEU A 176 3.58 12.66 -8.31
C LEU A 176 3.71 14.09 -8.87
N LEU A 177 3.17 15.10 -8.18
CA LEU A 177 3.30 16.50 -8.56
C LEU A 177 4.76 16.98 -8.53
N THR A 178 5.54 16.57 -7.52
CA THR A 178 6.98 16.88 -7.43
C THR A 178 7.77 16.23 -8.56
N LEU A 179 7.44 14.98 -8.92
CA LEU A 179 8.06 14.27 -10.03
C LEU A 179 7.76 14.95 -11.38
N VAL A 180 6.51 15.31 -11.64
CA VAL A 180 6.10 16.05 -12.85
C VAL A 180 6.81 17.40 -12.93
N ALA A 181 6.78 18.18 -11.85
CA ALA A 181 7.47 19.48 -11.77
C ALA A 181 8.96 19.38 -12.09
N ALA A 182 9.63 18.35 -11.55
CA ALA A 182 11.05 18.10 -11.81
C ALA A 182 11.33 17.66 -13.26
N ILE A 183 10.46 16.86 -13.88
CA ILE A 183 10.60 16.48 -15.29
C ILE A 183 10.46 17.71 -16.20
N THR A 184 9.59 18.67 -15.85
CA THR A 184 9.41 19.93 -16.57
C THR A 184 10.40 21.04 -16.19
N ASP A 185 11.41 20.74 -15.36
CA ASP A 185 12.39 21.71 -14.81
C ASP A 185 11.74 22.97 -14.20
N TRP A 186 10.65 22.80 -13.44
CA TRP A 186 9.89 23.93 -12.91
C TRP A 186 10.64 24.61 -11.75
N THR A 187 10.75 25.94 -11.77
CA THR A 187 11.50 26.75 -10.78
C THR A 187 11.14 26.44 -9.32
N TYR A 188 9.89 26.04 -9.06
CA TYR A 188 9.40 25.73 -7.72
C TYR A 188 9.54 24.25 -7.32
N THR A 189 10.17 23.40 -8.13
CA THR A 189 10.36 21.96 -7.87
C THR A 189 10.92 21.66 -6.48
N ARG A 190 11.94 22.39 -6.02
CA ARG A 190 12.51 22.18 -4.66
C ARG A 190 11.53 22.59 -3.56
N HIS A 191 10.81 23.70 -3.72
CA HIS A 191 9.76 24.11 -2.78
C HIS A 191 8.65 23.04 -2.68
N LEU A 192 8.28 22.44 -3.82
CA LEU A 192 7.29 21.36 -3.88
C LEU A 192 7.81 20.04 -3.28
N ALA A 193 9.11 19.75 -3.44
CA ALA A 193 9.78 18.65 -2.75
C ALA A 193 9.75 18.85 -1.23
N TRP A 194 10.15 20.02 -0.72
CA TRP A 194 10.10 20.32 0.72
C TRP A 194 8.67 20.33 1.29
N ALA A 195 7.66 20.77 0.52
CA ALA A 195 6.25 20.61 0.88
C ALA A 195 5.85 19.13 0.97
N THR A 196 6.30 18.29 0.03
CA THR A 196 6.11 16.83 0.07
C THR A 196 6.80 16.20 1.28
N VAL A 197 8.02 16.61 1.63
CA VAL A 197 8.71 16.18 2.87
C VAL A 197 7.90 16.55 4.11
N ALA A 198 7.42 17.79 4.20
CA ALA A 198 6.62 18.26 5.34
C ALA A 198 5.31 17.46 5.50
N ILE A 199 4.60 17.20 4.39
CA ILE A 199 3.37 16.40 4.39
C ILE A 199 3.66 14.92 4.71
N ALA A 200 4.78 14.36 4.24
CA ALA A 200 5.23 13.03 4.60
C ALA A 200 5.53 12.91 6.11
N VAL A 201 6.31 13.83 6.68
CA VAL A 201 6.63 13.88 8.11
C VAL A 201 5.37 14.06 8.96
N TYR A 202 4.46 14.96 8.56
CA TYR A 202 3.17 15.13 9.23
C TYR A 202 2.34 13.84 9.22
N ALA A 203 2.25 13.17 8.07
CA ALA A 203 1.52 11.90 7.95
C ALA A 203 2.14 10.82 8.86
N ILE A 204 3.46 10.62 8.81
CA ILE A 204 4.20 9.67 9.68
C ILE A 204 3.89 9.94 11.16
N TRP A 205 3.91 11.22 11.56
CA TRP A 205 3.63 11.66 12.92
C TRP A 205 2.17 11.44 13.33
N ASP A 206 1.18 11.59 12.44
CA ASP A 206 -0.22 11.25 12.73
C ASP A 206 -0.45 9.73 12.81
N TYR A 207 0.17 8.94 11.93
CA TYR A 207 0.14 7.47 12.00
C TYR A 207 0.67 6.99 13.35
N GLY A 208 1.84 7.48 13.79
CA GLY A 208 2.43 7.11 15.09
C GLY A 208 1.51 7.45 16.27
N ARG A 209 0.94 8.67 16.29
CA ARG A 209 -0.02 9.10 17.32
C ARG A 209 -1.31 8.28 17.30
N THR A 210 -1.80 7.90 16.11
CA THR A 210 -2.98 7.05 15.96
C THR A 210 -2.71 5.61 16.40
N ALA A 211 -1.53 5.05 16.11
CA ALA A 211 -1.13 3.71 16.53
C ALA A 211 -1.01 3.61 18.06
N ALA A 212 -0.29 4.54 18.70
CA ALA A 212 -0.15 4.58 20.16
C ALA A 212 -1.51 4.66 20.88
N ARG A 213 -2.44 5.48 20.37
CA ARG A 213 -3.83 5.59 20.88
C ARG A 213 -4.64 4.29 20.72
N ARG A 214 -4.35 3.45 19.72
CA ARG A 214 -5.00 2.13 19.55
C ARG A 214 -4.45 1.12 20.54
N SER A 215 -3.13 0.99 20.67
CA SER A 215 -2.50 0.10 21.65
C SER A 215 -2.92 0.42 23.08
N ALA A 216 -2.96 1.71 23.44
CA ALA A 216 -3.40 2.17 24.76
C ALA A 216 -4.90 1.94 25.06
N ARG A 217 -5.75 1.73 24.04
CA ARG A 217 -7.15 1.32 24.21
C ARG A 217 -7.27 -0.20 24.34
N ALA A 218 -6.59 -0.95 23.48
CA ALA A 218 -6.58 -2.41 23.51
C ALA A 218 -6.12 -2.97 24.88
N ALA A 219 -5.05 -2.39 25.45
CA ALA A 219 -4.56 -2.76 26.78
C ALA A 219 -5.62 -2.55 27.88
N ARG A 220 -6.40 -1.46 27.83
CA ARG A 220 -7.46 -1.18 28.81
C ARG A 220 -8.63 -2.16 28.69
N SER A 221 -9.05 -2.48 27.46
CA SER A 221 -10.13 -3.46 27.22
C SER A 221 -9.76 -4.91 27.58
N ILE A 222 -8.47 -5.22 27.74
CA ILE A 222 -8.01 -6.52 28.27
C ILE A 222 -8.05 -6.50 29.80
N ALA A 223 -7.54 -5.43 30.43
CA ALA A 223 -7.61 -5.26 31.89
C ALA A 223 -9.06 -5.35 32.40
N GLN A 224 -10.00 -4.61 31.78
CA GLN A 224 -11.44 -4.62 32.10
C GLN A 224 -12.20 -5.91 31.73
N ARG A 225 -11.49 -6.98 31.34
CA ARG A 225 -12.03 -8.34 31.14
C ARG A 225 -11.38 -9.38 32.07
N THR A 226 -10.52 -8.93 32.97
CA THR A 226 -9.78 -9.76 33.95
C THR A 226 -10.16 -9.38 35.40
N GLU A 227 -11.19 -8.53 35.54
CA GLU A 227 -11.87 -8.08 36.77
C GLU A 227 -13.33 -8.54 36.71
#